data_AF-A0A8J5LU13-F1
#
_entry.id   AF-A0A8J5LU13-F1
#
_cell.length_a   1.000
_cell.length_b   1.000
_cell.length_c   1.000
_cell.angle_alpha   90.00
_cell.angle_beta   90.00
_cell.angle_gamma   90.00
#
_symmetry.space_group_name_H-M   'P 1'
#
loop_
_entity.id
_entity.type
_entity.pdbx_description
1 polymer ?
#
loop_
_entity_poly.entity_id
_entity_poly.type
_entity_poly.pdbx_seq_one_letter_code
_entity_poly.pdbx_strand_id
1 'polypeptide(L)'
;MEAIGSKSVFDAFKLDRFDGTNFTHWKDKLFFLLTELGVTYLLLHDLSVIPASTDKDTDEIKATWKKWEEDEVCCRGYILNALSDRLYDLFRSIKYPQEIWNALENKFTSEKQGTDRFLSMKFFEFCMLDNQSVMDQVDELLVLVSRLKYMKIEVYDPVVITKLPTT
;
A
#
# COMPACT_ATOMS: atom_id res chain seq x y z
N MET A 1 5.81 6.58 33.56
CA MET A 1 5.08 6.74 32.29
C MET A 1 4.82 5.34 31.78
N GLU A 2 3.59 4.85 31.91
CA GLU A 2 3.25 3.45 31.59
C GLU A 2 3.44 3.21 30.10
N ALA A 3 4.16 2.14 29.77
CA ALA A 3 4.23 1.62 28.41
C ALA A 3 2.84 1.13 28.02
N ILE A 4 2.09 1.97 27.31
CA ILE A 4 0.90 1.53 26.57
C ILE A 4 1.44 0.55 25.53
N GLY A 5 1.32 -0.75 25.81
CA GLY A 5 1.83 -1.80 24.93
C GLY A 5 1.26 -1.59 23.53
N SER A 6 2.07 -1.77 22.49
CA SER A 6 1.73 -1.44 21.10
C SER A 6 0.34 -1.96 20.69
N LYS A 7 -0.09 -3.11 21.23
CA LYS A 7 -1.44 -3.67 21.08
C LYS A 7 -2.57 -2.69 21.46
N SER A 8 -2.45 -2.00 22.59
CA SER A 8 -3.43 -1.01 23.06
C SER A 8 -3.53 0.23 22.17
N VAL A 9 -2.47 0.57 21.43
CA VAL A 9 -2.49 1.69 20.47
C VAL A 9 -3.23 1.28 19.20
N PHE A 10 -2.94 0.11 18.64
CA PHE A 10 -3.65 -0.39 17.45
C PHE A 10 -5.15 -0.63 17.70
N ASP A 11 -5.49 -1.13 18.89
CA ASP A 11 -6.88 -1.35 19.30
C ASP A 11 -7.67 -0.02 19.41
N ALA A 12 -7.04 1.05 19.91
CA ALA A 12 -7.66 2.37 19.99
C ALA A 12 -7.99 2.96 18.60
N PHE A 13 -7.16 2.66 17.60
CA PHE A 13 -7.35 3.13 16.22
C PHE A 13 -8.10 2.13 15.34
N LYS A 14 -8.53 0.98 15.88
CA LYS A 14 -9.17 -0.12 15.13
C LYS A 14 -8.41 -0.43 13.84
N LEU A 15 -7.08 -0.53 13.97
CA LEU A 15 -6.20 -0.88 12.86
C LEU A 15 -5.98 -2.38 12.85
N ASP A 16 -6.62 -3.06 11.90
CA ASP A 16 -6.41 -4.47 11.65
C ASP A 16 -5.03 -4.72 11.02
N ARG A 17 -4.48 -5.90 11.27
CA ARG A 17 -3.24 -6.34 10.61
C ARG A 17 -3.46 -6.51 9.11
N PHE A 18 -2.52 -6.02 8.32
CA PHE A 18 -2.56 -6.14 6.87
C PHE A 18 -2.21 -7.53 6.39
N ASP A 19 -3.11 -8.13 5.62
CA ASP A 19 -2.97 -9.47 5.05
C ASP A 19 -2.60 -9.46 3.55
N GLY A 20 -2.59 -8.27 2.93
CA GLY A 20 -2.40 -8.08 1.50
C GLY A 20 -3.62 -7.50 0.78
N THR A 21 -4.77 -7.38 1.45
CA THR A 21 -6.02 -6.87 0.85
C THR A 21 -6.33 -5.43 1.26
N ASN A 22 -7.03 -4.69 0.39
CA ASN A 22 -7.45 -3.30 0.65
C ASN A 22 -6.31 -2.35 1.07
N PHE A 23 -5.13 -2.50 0.43
CA PHE A 23 -3.91 -1.77 0.77
C PHE A 23 -4.12 -0.26 0.95
N THR A 24 -4.87 0.40 0.04
CA THR A 24 -5.15 1.85 0.12
C THR A 24 -5.77 2.24 1.47
N HIS A 25 -6.82 1.55 1.90
CA HIS A 25 -7.53 1.89 3.13
C HIS A 25 -6.71 1.55 4.38
N TRP A 26 -6.03 0.40 4.37
CA TRP A 26 -5.12 0.05 5.47
C TRP A 26 -3.97 1.06 5.59
N LYS A 27 -3.37 1.45 4.47
CA LYS A 27 -2.28 2.44 4.40
C LYS A 27 -2.71 3.77 4.96
N ASP A 28 -3.88 4.28 4.57
CA ASP A 28 -4.40 5.57 5.07
C ASP A 28 -4.61 5.55 6.59
N LYS A 29 -5.15 4.45 7.14
CA LYS A 29 -5.31 4.29 8.59
C LYS A 29 -3.97 4.22 9.32
N LEU A 30 -3.01 3.45 8.81
CA LEU A 30 -1.68 3.35 9.40
C LEU A 30 -0.96 4.71 9.33
N PHE A 31 -1.04 5.41 8.20
CA PHE A 31 -0.45 6.74 8.02
C PHE A 31 -1.04 7.76 9.00
N PHE A 32 -2.36 7.74 9.20
CA PHE A 32 -3.01 8.56 10.21
C PHE A 32 -2.51 8.25 11.62
N LEU A 33 -2.41 6.96 11.99
CA LEU A 33 -1.86 6.53 13.28
C LEU A 33 -0.43 7.04 13.50
N LEU A 34 0.46 6.87 12.50
CA LEU A 34 1.85 7.35 12.60
C LEU A 34 1.93 8.88 12.72
N THR A 35 0.94 9.59 12.20
CA THR A 35 0.86 11.05 12.27
C THR A 35 0.47 11.51 13.67
N GLU A 36 -0.53 10.86 14.28
CA GLU A 36 -0.90 11.07 15.68
C GLU A 36 0.24 10.71 16.64
N LEU A 37 1.06 9.72 16.29
CA LEU A 37 2.26 9.34 17.04
C LEU A 37 3.47 10.25 16.76
N GLY A 38 3.37 11.19 15.83
CA GLY A 38 4.42 12.16 15.54
C GLY A 38 5.64 11.60 14.80
N VAL A 39 5.55 10.43 14.19
CA VAL A 39 6.68 9.73 13.54
C VAL A 39 6.58 9.68 12.01
N THR A 40 5.52 10.21 11.41
CA THR A 40 5.31 10.22 9.94
C THR A 40 6.42 10.92 9.16
N TYR A 41 7.11 11.88 9.77
CA TYR A 41 8.22 12.57 9.12
C TYR A 41 9.32 11.58 8.66
N LEU A 42 9.50 10.46 9.35
CA LEU A 42 10.44 9.39 8.99
C LEU A 42 10.11 8.66 7.69
N LEU A 43 8.87 8.78 7.20
CA LEU A 43 8.43 8.18 5.93
C LEU A 43 8.56 9.15 4.76
N LEU A 44 8.39 10.44 5.04
CA LEU A 44 8.31 11.50 4.03
C LEU A 44 9.65 12.18 3.78
N HIS A 45 10.56 12.19 4.76
CA HIS A 45 11.84 12.85 4.63
C HIS A 45 12.86 11.97 3.91
N ASP A 46 13.69 12.60 3.09
CA ASP A 46 14.92 11.97 2.59
C ASP A 46 15.91 11.84 3.76
N LEU A 47 16.39 10.62 4.02
CA LEU A 47 17.37 10.27 5.05
C LEU A 47 18.65 11.13 4.97
N SER A 48 18.89 11.74 3.81
CA SER A 48 20.05 12.60 3.51
C SER A 48 20.11 13.92 4.30
N VAL A 49 19.02 14.32 4.99
CA VAL A 49 18.90 15.67 5.58
C VAL A 49 19.35 15.75 7.04
N ILE A 50 19.61 14.63 7.72
CA ILE A 50 19.97 14.66 9.15
C ILE A 50 21.50 14.56 9.28
N PRO A 51 22.22 15.66 9.61
CA PRO A 51 23.68 15.69 9.62
C PRO A 51 24.24 14.91 10.81
N ALA A 52 24.91 13.78 10.56
CA ALA A 52 25.44 12.86 11.57
C ALA A 52 26.04 13.61 12.77
N SER A 53 25.62 13.25 13.98
CA SER A 53 26.06 13.96 15.19
C SER A 53 27.58 13.92 15.33
N THR A 54 28.21 15.08 15.55
CA THR A 54 29.64 15.18 15.86
C THR A 54 29.86 15.45 17.34
N ASP A 55 31.03 15.08 17.87
CA ASP A 55 31.37 15.32 19.28
C ASP A 55 31.31 16.81 19.69
N LYS A 56 31.38 17.72 18.71
CA LYS A 56 31.32 19.18 18.88
C LYS A 56 29.89 19.74 18.93
N ASP A 57 28.88 18.90 18.74
CA ASP A 57 27.49 19.32 18.72
C ASP A 57 27.00 19.69 20.12
N THR A 58 26.14 20.70 20.19
CA THR A 58 25.46 21.14 21.42
C THR A 58 24.62 20.01 22.00
N ASP A 59 24.39 20.01 23.32
CA ASP A 59 23.56 19.00 23.99
C ASP A 59 22.14 18.89 23.39
N GLU A 60 21.59 20.00 22.90
CA GLU A 60 20.30 20.05 22.18
C GLU A 60 20.30 19.24 20.88
N ILE A 61 21.40 19.29 20.13
CA ILE A 61 21.57 18.54 18.87
C ILE A 61 21.70 17.05 19.18
N LYS A 62 22.48 16.69 20.20
CA LYS A 62 22.61 15.29 20.66
C LYS A 62 21.29 14.71 21.15
N ALA A 63 20.49 15.49 21.88
CA ALA A 63 19.16 15.08 22.32
C ALA A 63 18.19 14.89 21.14
N THR A 64 18.24 15.77 20.14
CA THR A 64 17.44 15.65 18.90
C THR A 64 17.80 14.38 18.14
N TRP A 65 19.09 14.07 18.01
CA TRP A 65 19.60 12.84 17.40
C TRP A 65 19.13 11.58 18.10
N LYS A 66 19.26 11.55 19.42
CA LYS A 66 18.79 10.41 20.22
C LYS A 66 17.31 10.18 20.05
N LYS A 67 16.50 11.25 20.08
CA LYS A 67 15.06 11.16 19.84
C LYS A 67 14.77 10.60 18.45
N TRP A 68 15.52 11.04 17.43
CA TRP A 68 15.36 10.54 16.08
C TRP A 68 15.61 9.04 15.96
N GLU A 69 16.68 8.53 16.59
CA GLU A 69 16.98 7.09 16.63
C GLU A 69 15.87 6.28 17.34
N GLU A 70 15.34 6.82 18.44
CA GLU A 70 14.23 6.22 19.18
C GLU A 70 12.95 6.20 18.32
N ASP A 71 12.62 7.31 17.65
CA ASP A 71 11.49 7.43 16.75
C ASP A 71 11.63 6.47 15.55
N GLU A 72 12.83 6.29 14.99
CA GLU A 72 13.10 5.35 13.88
C GLU A 72 12.76 3.91 14.27
N VAL A 73 13.28 3.47 15.43
CA VAL A 73 13.01 2.13 15.96
C VAL A 73 11.52 1.94 16.22
N CYS A 74 10.85 2.94 16.80
CA CYS A 74 9.42 2.91 17.08
C CYS A 74 8.59 2.84 15.79
N CYS A 75 8.87 3.72 14.82
CA CYS A 75 8.16 3.79 13.54
C CYS A 75 8.25 2.46 12.79
N ARG A 76 9.45 1.89 12.70
CA ARG A 76 9.65 0.56 12.13
C ARG A 76 8.86 -0.51 12.88
N GLY A 77 8.87 -0.46 14.21
CA GLY A 77 8.08 -1.35 15.05
C GLY A 77 6.58 -1.25 14.78
N TYR A 78 6.03 -0.04 14.62
CA TYR A 78 4.62 0.16 14.31
C TYR A 78 4.24 -0.40 12.95
N ILE A 79 5.03 -0.09 11.91
CA ILE A 79 4.76 -0.60 10.55
C ILE A 79 4.77 -2.12 10.55
N LEU A 80 5.80 -2.75 11.12
CA LEU A 80 5.91 -4.21 11.14
C LEU A 80 4.77 -4.87 11.95
N ASN A 81 4.42 -4.35 13.12
CA ASN A 81 3.33 -4.90 13.93
C ASN A 81 1.94 -4.75 13.29
N ALA A 82 1.77 -3.78 12.39
CA ALA A 82 0.56 -3.61 11.61
C ALA A 82 0.45 -4.61 10.44
N LEU A 83 1.45 -5.47 10.21
CA LEU A 83 1.43 -6.52 9.20
C LEU A 83 0.95 -7.86 9.78
N SER A 84 0.39 -8.71 8.92
CA SER A 84 0.22 -10.14 9.19
C SER A 84 1.58 -10.82 9.36
N ASP A 85 1.61 -11.96 10.06
CA ASP A 85 2.86 -12.64 10.40
C ASP A 85 3.69 -13.00 9.13
N ARG A 86 3.02 -13.42 8.05
CA ARG A 86 3.66 -13.68 6.76
C ARG A 86 4.37 -12.46 6.18
N LEU A 87 3.71 -11.29 6.24
CA LEU A 87 4.27 -10.05 5.71
C LEU A 87 5.34 -9.48 6.67
N TYR A 88 5.16 -9.64 7.98
CA TYR A 88 6.17 -9.31 8.97
C TYR A 88 7.49 -10.02 8.63
N ASP A 89 7.46 -11.33 8.41
CA ASP A 89 8.65 -12.11 8.09
C ASP A 89 9.30 -11.70 6.76
N LEU A 90 8.50 -11.25 5.81
CA LEU A 90 9.00 -10.76 4.52
C LEU A 90 9.74 -9.43 4.64
N PHE A 91 9.27 -8.52 5.50
CA PHE A 91 9.80 -7.15 5.59
C PHE A 91 10.71 -6.92 6.80
N ARG A 92 10.78 -7.82 7.79
CA ARG A 92 11.56 -7.64 9.02
C ARG A 92 13.06 -7.46 8.82
N SER A 93 13.63 -7.89 7.70
CA SER A 93 15.07 -7.71 7.42
C SER A 93 15.41 -6.28 7.00
N ILE A 94 14.41 -5.48 6.58
CA ILE A 94 14.61 -4.10 6.17
C ILE A 94 14.83 -3.24 7.41
N LYS A 95 15.88 -2.41 7.37
CA LYS A 95 16.33 -1.61 8.52
C LYS A 95 15.53 -0.33 8.68
N TYR A 96 15.24 0.36 7.58
CA TYR A 96 14.66 1.70 7.62
C TYR A 96 13.14 1.66 7.42
N PRO A 97 12.35 2.38 8.24
CA PRO A 97 10.89 2.42 8.12
C PRO A 97 10.42 2.93 6.75
N GLN A 98 11.13 3.91 6.19
CA GLN A 98 10.87 4.45 4.85
C GLN A 98 11.03 3.39 3.75
N GLU A 99 12.07 2.55 3.84
CA GLU A 99 12.29 1.47 2.87
C GLU A 99 11.18 0.42 2.95
N ILE A 100 10.70 0.09 4.16
CA ILE A 100 9.55 -0.81 4.34
C ILE A 100 8.30 -0.19 3.70
N TRP A 101 8.05 1.10 3.97
CA TRP A 101 6.91 1.82 3.44
C TRP A 101 6.90 1.84 1.90
N ASN A 102 8.03 2.20 1.29
CA ASN A 102 8.20 2.23 -0.15
C ASN A 102 8.07 0.84 -0.76
N ALA A 103 8.61 -0.20 -0.13
CA ALA A 103 8.49 -1.58 -0.60
C ALA A 103 7.03 -2.07 -0.56
N LEU A 104 6.27 -1.70 0.47
CA LEU A 104 4.83 -1.97 0.56
C LEU A 104 4.06 -1.23 -0.54
N GLU A 105 4.31 0.07 -0.73
CA GLU A 105 3.66 0.86 -1.79
C GLU A 105 3.95 0.29 -3.18
N ASN A 106 5.21 -0.03 -3.47
CA ASN A 106 5.60 -0.61 -4.76
C ASN A 106 4.91 -1.96 -5.00
N LYS A 107 4.92 -2.84 -4.00
CA LYS A 107 4.35 -4.18 -4.14
C LYS A 107 2.83 -4.15 -4.35
N PHE A 108 2.11 -3.46 -3.47
CA PHE A 108 0.65 -3.56 -3.44
C PHE A 108 -0.06 -2.52 -4.32
N THR A 109 0.63 -1.46 -4.75
CA THR A 109 0.09 -0.54 -5.77
C THR A 109 0.26 -1.12 -7.18
N SER A 110 1.41 -1.74 -7.48
CA SER A 110 1.64 -2.38 -8.79
C SER A 110 0.77 -3.63 -9.01
N GLU A 111 0.58 -4.45 -7.98
CA GLU A 111 -0.34 -5.60 -8.02
C GLU A 111 -1.79 -5.16 -8.30
N LYS A 112 -2.24 -4.07 -7.66
CA LYS A 112 -3.56 -3.49 -7.93
C LYS A 112 -3.68 -3.00 -9.37
N GLN A 113 -2.75 -2.17 -9.85
CA GLN A 113 -2.76 -1.69 -11.23
C GLN A 113 -2.69 -2.82 -12.26
N GLY A 114 -1.91 -3.88 -12.00
CA GLY A 114 -1.83 -5.06 -12.85
C GLY A 114 -3.15 -5.84 -12.89
N THR A 115 -3.79 -6.01 -11.74
CA THR A 115 -5.11 -6.66 -11.64
C THR A 115 -6.18 -5.85 -12.36
N ASP A 116 -6.18 -4.53 -12.17
CA ASP A 116 -7.12 -3.60 -12.81
C ASP A 116 -6.96 -3.66 -14.34
N ARG A 117 -5.72 -3.58 -14.83
CA ARG A 117 -5.41 -3.70 -16.27
C ARG A 117 -5.83 -5.05 -16.84
N PHE A 118 -5.54 -6.15 -16.15
CA PHE A 118 -5.89 -7.50 -16.60
C PHE A 118 -7.41 -7.69 -16.73
N LEU A 119 -8.18 -7.25 -15.73
CA LEU A 119 -9.64 -7.35 -15.75
C LEU A 119 -10.26 -6.47 -16.84
N SER A 120 -9.78 -5.24 -17.00
CA SER A 120 -10.22 -4.35 -18.09
C SER A 120 -9.93 -4.96 -19.46
N MET A 121 -8.73 -5.50 -19.67
CA MET A 121 -8.35 -6.15 -20.93
C MET A 121 -9.23 -7.37 -21.22
N LYS A 122 -9.43 -8.26 -20.23
CA LYS A 122 -10.29 -9.44 -20.39
C LYS A 122 -11.74 -9.06 -20.72
N PHE A 123 -12.24 -7.95 -20.17
CA PHE A 123 -13.57 -7.43 -20.50
C PHE A 123 -13.64 -6.84 -21.92
N PHE A 124 -12.64 -6.05 -22.34
CA PHE A 124 -12.61 -5.47 -23.68
C PHE A 124 -12.40 -6.49 -24.80
N GLU A 125 -11.61 -7.53 -24.53
CA GLU A 125 -11.33 -8.61 -25.48
C GLU A 125 -12.41 -9.70 -25.44
N PHE A 126 -13.44 -9.56 -24.59
CA PHE A 126 -14.51 -10.53 -24.51
C PHE A 126 -15.32 -10.54 -25.81
N CYS A 127 -15.25 -11.67 -26.53
CA CYS A 127 -16.02 -11.93 -27.73
C CYS A 127 -16.74 -13.27 -27.56
N MET A 128 -18.00 -13.32 -27.97
CA MET A 128 -18.74 -14.59 -27.98
C MET A 128 -18.22 -15.50 -29.10
N LEU A 129 -18.08 -16.79 -28.78
CA LEU A 129 -17.67 -17.85 -29.67
C LEU A 129 -18.90 -18.66 -30.13
N ASP A 130 -18.98 -18.91 -31.45
CA ASP A 130 -20.11 -19.63 -32.07
C ASP A 130 -20.22 -21.10 -31.62
N ASN A 131 -19.14 -21.66 -31.04
CA ASN A 131 -19.07 -23.06 -30.61
C ASN A 131 -19.41 -23.27 -29.12
N GLN A 132 -19.83 -22.22 -28.39
CA GLN A 132 -20.23 -22.29 -27.00
C GLN A 132 -21.69 -21.89 -26.79
N SER A 133 -22.30 -22.41 -25.73
CA SER A 133 -23.64 -21.98 -25.30
C SER A 133 -23.66 -20.48 -25.02
N VAL A 134 -24.66 -19.77 -25.51
CA VAL A 134 -24.84 -18.34 -25.22
C VAL A 134 -24.98 -18.10 -23.72
N MET A 135 -25.64 -19.01 -23.00
CA MET A 135 -25.84 -18.87 -21.55
C MET A 135 -24.52 -18.94 -20.77
N ASP A 136 -23.65 -19.90 -21.09
CA ASP A 136 -22.37 -20.05 -20.41
C ASP A 136 -21.47 -18.83 -20.63
N GLN A 137 -21.53 -18.25 -21.83
CA GLN A 137 -20.78 -17.05 -22.18
C GLN A 137 -21.34 -15.79 -21.51
N VAL A 138 -22.68 -15.67 -21.41
CA VAL A 138 -23.32 -14.60 -20.64
C VAL A 138 -22.94 -14.69 -19.16
N ASP A 139 -22.91 -15.89 -18.59
CA ASP A 139 -22.47 -16.10 -17.21
C ASP A 139 -21.01 -15.68 -17.00
N GLU A 140 -20.11 -16.02 -17.93
CA GLU A 140 -18.71 -15.57 -17.88
C GLU A 140 -18.61 -14.03 -17.91
N LEU A 141 -19.36 -13.39 -18.81
CA LEU A 141 -19.40 -11.93 -18.90
C LEU A 141 -19.95 -11.29 -17.62
N LEU A 142 -20.99 -11.87 -17.01
CA LEU A 142 -21.57 -11.39 -15.75
C LEU A 142 -20.57 -11.51 -14.59
N VAL A 143 -19.79 -12.59 -14.54
CA VAL A 143 -18.70 -12.75 -13.56
C VAL A 143 -17.63 -11.67 -13.75
N LEU A 144 -17.23 -11.40 -14.99
CA LEU A 144 -16.29 -10.33 -15.34
C LEU A 144 -16.79 -8.95 -14.88
N VAL A 145 -18.03 -8.61 -15.23
CA VAL A 145 -18.67 -7.34 -14.84
C VAL A 145 -18.78 -7.23 -13.32
N SER A 146 -19.13 -8.32 -12.62
CA SER A 146 -19.22 -8.33 -11.17
C SER A 146 -17.87 -8.07 -10.50
N ARG A 147 -16.79 -8.65 -11.05
CA ARG A 147 -15.43 -8.42 -10.56
C ARG A 147 -14.97 -6.98 -10.78
N LEU A 148 -15.24 -6.41 -11.95
CA LEU A 148 -14.93 -5.00 -12.26
C LEU A 148 -15.64 -4.04 -11.28
N LYS A 149 -16.94 -4.27 -11.03
CA LYS A 149 -17.72 -3.47 -10.07
C LYS A 149 -17.20 -3.61 -8.64
N TYR A 150 -16.93 -4.83 -8.20
CA TYR A 150 -16.41 -5.08 -6.84
C TYR A 150 -15.06 -4.38 -6.61
N MET A 151 -14.17 -4.45 -7.59
CA MET A 151 -12.84 -3.81 -7.52
C MET A 151 -12.86 -2.30 -7.79
N LYS A 152 -14.03 -1.73 -8.14
CA LYS A 152 -14.22 -0.31 -8.50
C LYS A 152 -13.30 0.12 -9.66
N ILE A 153 -13.12 -0.75 -10.65
CA ILE A 153 -12.30 -0.45 -11.82
C ILE A 153 -13.11 0.40 -12.79
N GLU A 154 -12.63 1.61 -13.06
CA GLU A 154 -13.16 2.46 -14.12
C GLU A 154 -12.73 1.90 -15.47
N VAL A 155 -13.71 1.44 -16.24
CA VAL A 155 -13.52 0.97 -17.61
C VAL A 155 -13.70 2.20 -18.51
N TYR A 156 -12.60 2.87 -18.86
CA TYR A 156 -12.64 3.97 -19.83
C TYR A 156 -12.95 3.40 -21.21
N ASP A 157 -13.98 3.94 -21.88
CA ASP A 157 -14.32 3.57 -23.25
C ASP A 157 -13.05 3.57 -24.11
N PRO A 158 -12.83 2.54 -24.96
CA PRO A 158 -11.79 2.64 -25.95
C PRO A 158 -12.14 3.87 -26.78
N VAL A 159 -11.20 4.79 -26.95
CA VAL A 159 -11.27 5.74 -28.07
C VAL A 159 -11.41 4.87 -29.30
N VAL A 160 -12.65 4.79 -29.78
CA VAL A 160 -13.02 4.01 -30.93
C VAL A 160 -12.31 4.66 -32.10
N ILE A 161 -11.12 4.18 -32.46
CA ILE A 161 -10.53 4.46 -33.76
C ILE A 161 -11.29 3.60 -34.77
N THR A 162 -12.58 3.87 -34.95
CA THR A 162 -13.32 3.40 -36.11
C THR A 162 -13.05 4.35 -37.26
N LYS A 163 -12.03 3.95 -38.02
CA LYS A 163 -11.89 4.05 -39.48
C LYS A 163 -11.67 5.42 -40.12
N LEU A 164 -10.76 5.43 -41.08
CA LEU A 164 -11.14 5.76 -42.46
C LEU A 164 -10.57 4.68 -43.39
N PRO A 165 -11.37 4.08 -44.30
CA PRO A 165 -10.82 3.37 -45.45
C PRO A 165 -10.33 4.42 -46.45
N THR A 166 -9.08 4.30 -46.89
CA THR A 166 -8.57 5.10 -48.01
C THR A 166 -8.51 4.22 -49.26
N THR A 167 -9.39 4.58 -50.20
CA THR A 167 -9.44 4.34 -51.66
C THR A 167 -8.37 3.46 -52.28
#